data_AF-M7BEF7-F1
#
_entry.id   AF-M7BEF7-F1
#
_cell.length_a   1.000
_cell.length_b   1.000
_cell.length_c   1.000
_cell.angle_alpha   90.00
_cell.angle_beta   90.00
_cell.angle_gamma   90.00
#
_symmetry.space_group_name_H-M   'P 1'
#
loop_
_entity.id
_entity.type
_entity.pdbx_description
1 polymer ?
#
loop_
_entity_poly.entity_id
_entity_poly.type
_entity_poly.pdbx_seq_one_letter_code
_entity_poly.pdbx_strand_id
1 'polypeptide(L)' 'RPRLKNVDRSSAQHLEVTVGDLTVIITDFKEKTKSPPASSAASADQHSQSGSSSDNTERGMSRSSSPRGEASSLNGESH' A
#
# COMPACT_ATOMS: atom_id res chain seq x y z
N ARG A 1 14.23 -1.19 -7.19
CA ARG A 1 14.06 -1.17 -8.67
C ARG A 1 12.83 -0.34 -9.00
N PRO A 2 12.94 0.76 -9.75
CA PRO A 2 11.78 1.56 -10.15
C PRO A 2 10.72 0.72 -10.90
N ARG A 3 9.44 1.10 -10.80
CA ARG A 3 8.30 0.47 -11.51
C ARG A 3 7.55 1.53 -12.33
N LEU A 4 6.96 1.12 -13.46
CA LEU A 4 6.10 1.96 -14.29
C LEU A 4 4.80 2.31 -13.54
N LYS A 5 4.45 3.62 -13.49
CA LYS A 5 3.32 4.16 -12.71
C LYS A 5 2.10 4.62 -13.53
N ASN A 6 2.24 4.83 -14.83
CA ASN A 6 1.17 5.37 -15.68
C ASN A 6 0.70 4.34 -16.73
N VAL A 7 0.80 3.06 -16.41
CA VAL A 7 0.43 1.98 -17.32
C VAL A 7 -0.83 1.28 -16.84
N ASP A 8 -1.66 0.86 -17.78
CA ASP A 8 -2.76 -0.05 -17.51
C ASP A 8 -2.22 -1.48 -17.42
N ARG A 9 -2.27 -2.07 -16.22
CA ARG A 9 -1.78 -3.43 -15.98
C ARG A 9 -2.67 -4.50 -16.63
N SER A 10 -3.92 -4.18 -16.90
CA SER A 10 -4.86 -5.12 -17.55
C SER A 10 -4.57 -5.29 -19.03
N SER A 11 -3.85 -4.34 -19.65
CA SER A 11 -3.54 -4.37 -21.07
C SER A 11 -2.25 -5.14 -21.39
N ALA A 12 -1.75 -5.96 -20.46
CA ALA A 12 -0.46 -6.63 -20.62
C ALA A 12 -0.43 -7.51 -21.88
N GLN A 13 0.59 -7.37 -22.70
CA GLN A 13 0.90 -8.33 -23.76
C GLN A 13 2.28 -8.89 -23.55
N HIS A 14 2.40 -10.21 -23.70
CA HIS A 14 3.66 -10.92 -23.51
C HIS A 14 4.22 -11.35 -24.86
N LEU A 15 5.48 -11.01 -25.10
CA LEU A 15 6.24 -11.46 -26.24
C LEU A 15 7.47 -12.24 -25.76
N GLU A 16 7.50 -13.53 -26.07
CA GLU A 16 8.69 -14.35 -25.88
C GLU A 16 9.70 -14.07 -26.99
N VAL A 17 10.93 -13.79 -26.59
CA VAL A 17 12.04 -13.54 -27.52
C VAL A 17 13.20 -14.41 -27.10
N THR A 18 13.71 -15.20 -28.04
CA THR A 18 14.90 -16.01 -27.85
C THR A 18 16.02 -15.49 -28.73
N VAL A 19 17.18 -15.25 -28.12
CA VAL A 19 18.42 -14.90 -28.83
C VAL A 19 19.51 -15.86 -28.37
N GLY A 20 19.95 -16.75 -29.25
CA GLY A 20 20.85 -17.85 -28.87
C GLY A 20 20.15 -18.83 -27.94
N ASP A 21 20.72 -19.03 -26.75
CA ASP A 21 20.21 -19.90 -25.68
C ASP A 21 19.43 -19.14 -24.59
N LEU A 22 19.30 -17.83 -24.70
CA LEU A 22 18.61 -17.00 -23.74
C LEU A 22 17.21 -16.61 -24.24
N THR A 23 16.20 -16.99 -23.46
CA THR A 23 14.80 -16.61 -23.67
C THR A 23 14.36 -15.60 -22.61
N VAL A 24 13.70 -14.53 -23.04
CA VAL A 24 13.10 -13.53 -22.16
C VAL A 24 11.64 -13.30 -22.53
N ILE A 25 10.88 -12.80 -21.56
CA ILE A 25 9.51 -12.33 -21.76
C ILE A 25 9.52 -10.81 -21.71
N ILE A 26 9.24 -10.17 -22.84
CA ILE A 26 8.98 -8.75 -22.90
C ILE A 26 7.48 -8.56 -22.61
N THR A 27 7.15 -7.76 -21.61
CA THR A 27 5.75 -7.39 -21.33
C THR A 27 5.55 -5.91 -21.59
N ASP A 28 4.67 -5.57 -22.52
CA ASP A 28 4.26 -4.19 -22.78
C ASP A 28 2.93 -3.85 -22.07
N PHE A 29 2.64 -2.56 -21.99
CA PHE A 29 1.40 -2.04 -21.43
C PHE A 29 0.99 -0.78 -22.18
N LYS A 30 -0.32 -0.53 -22.26
CA LYS A 30 -0.88 0.75 -22.69
C LYS A 30 -0.77 1.77 -21.57
N GLU A 31 -0.77 3.04 -21.92
CA GLU A 31 -0.86 4.11 -20.93
C GLU A 31 -2.24 4.10 -20.27
N LYS A 32 -2.28 4.26 -18.94
CA LYS A 32 -3.54 4.43 -18.22
C LYS A 32 -4.01 5.86 -18.42
N THR A 33 -5.04 6.04 -19.26
CA THR A 33 -5.70 7.34 -19.40
C THR A 33 -6.37 7.70 -18.07
N LYS A 34 -5.87 8.76 -17.42
CA LYS A 34 -6.62 9.39 -16.33
C LYS A 34 -7.57 10.37 -17.01
N SER A 35 -8.86 10.06 -16.98
CA SER A 35 -9.86 11.05 -17.37
C SER A 35 -9.57 12.34 -16.60
N PRO A 36 -9.52 13.50 -17.27
CA PRO A 36 -9.38 14.76 -16.56
C PRO A 36 -10.51 14.83 -15.53
N PRO A 37 -10.27 15.38 -14.32
CA PRO A 37 -11.35 15.65 -13.40
C PRO A 37 -12.35 16.51 -14.18
N ALA A 38 -13.56 15.99 -14.40
CA ALA A 38 -14.62 16.80 -14.97
C ALA A 38 -14.68 18.07 -14.12
N SER A 39 -14.44 19.22 -14.74
CA SER A 39 -14.59 20.52 -14.10
C SER A 39 -15.95 20.52 -13.43
N SER A 40 -15.96 20.38 -12.11
CA SER A 40 -17.18 20.24 -11.35
C SER A 40 -17.90 21.58 -11.41
N ALA A 41 -18.90 21.69 -12.29
CA ALA A 41 -19.93 22.70 -12.14
C ALA A 41 -20.60 22.41 -10.80
N ALA A 42 -20.39 23.29 -9.82
CA ALA A 42 -20.91 23.12 -8.48
C ALA A 42 -22.43 22.94 -8.49
N SER A 43 -22.93 21.83 -7.95
CA SER A 43 -24.22 21.78 -7.24
C SER A 43 -24.33 20.49 -6.41
N ALA A 44 -24.30 20.72 -5.09
CA ALA A 44 -24.96 20.01 -3.99
C ALA A 44 -24.93 18.47 -3.89
N ASP A 45 -24.29 18.04 -2.79
CA ASP A 45 -24.77 17.03 -1.83
C ASP A 45 -25.13 15.63 -2.36
N GLN A 46 -24.21 14.68 -2.20
CA GLN A 46 -24.47 13.46 -1.42
C GLN A 46 -23.16 12.82 -0.96
N HIS A 47 -23.06 12.59 0.35
CA HIS A 47 -22.15 11.63 0.94
C HIS A 47 -22.33 10.26 0.29
N SER A 48 -21.25 9.65 -0.18
CA SER A 48 -21.11 8.20 -0.16
C SER A 48 -19.66 7.89 0.17
N GLN A 49 -19.54 7.32 1.35
CA GLN A 49 -18.33 7.10 2.10
C GLN A 49 -17.41 6.12 1.38
N SER A 50 -16.11 6.41 1.48
CA SER A 50 -15.03 5.44 1.66
C SER A 50 -15.14 4.13 0.88
N GLY A 51 -14.49 4.07 -0.29
CA GLY A 51 -14.10 2.80 -0.89
C GLY A 51 -13.11 2.08 0.04
N SER A 52 -13.58 1.00 0.67
CA SER A 52 -12.80 0.07 1.47
C SER A 52 -11.55 -0.41 0.73
N SER A 53 -10.38 -0.03 1.23
CA SER A 53 -9.15 -0.81 1.09
C SER A 53 -8.82 -1.33 2.48
N SER A 54 -9.42 -2.47 2.85
CA SER A 54 -8.98 -3.26 3.97
C SER A 54 -7.65 -3.94 3.59
N ASP A 55 -6.55 -3.21 3.74
CA ASP A 55 -5.24 -3.82 3.95
C ASP A 55 -5.13 -4.10 5.45
N ASN A 56 -5.50 -5.32 5.84
CA ASN A 56 -5.19 -5.83 7.16
C ASN A 56 -4.30 -7.05 6.99
N THR A 57 -2.99 -6.81 6.97
CA THR A 57 -2.05 -7.68 7.66
C THR A 57 -0.96 -6.81 8.29
N GLU A 58 -1.25 -6.43 9.53
CA GLU A 58 -0.34 -6.51 10.67
C GLU A 58 1.03 -5.77 10.65
N ARG A 59 1.31 -5.13 11.81
CA ARG A 59 2.62 -4.64 12.30
C ARG A 59 2.97 -3.24 11.78
N GLY A 60 2.38 -2.16 12.33
CA GLY A 60 2.34 -1.90 13.77
C GLY A 60 3.73 -1.53 14.25
N MET A 61 4.00 -0.23 14.20
CA MET A 61 5.10 0.54 14.79
C MET A 61 6.09 -0.23 15.69
N SER A 62 7.38 -0.17 15.34
CA SER A 62 8.49 -0.50 16.24
C SER A 62 8.33 0.21 17.58
N ARG A 63 8.10 -0.55 18.66
CA ARG A 63 8.33 -0.15 20.06
C ARG A 63 8.67 -1.40 20.86
N SER A 64 9.96 -1.70 21.02
CA SER A 64 10.42 -2.66 22.02
C SER A 64 10.13 -2.08 23.41
N SER A 65 9.03 -2.48 24.03
CA SER A 65 8.78 -2.22 25.45
C SER A 65 9.26 -3.43 26.25
N SER A 66 10.39 -3.28 26.93
CA SER A 66 10.93 -4.25 27.88
C SER A 66 9.93 -4.63 28.97
N PRO A 67 9.96 -5.87 29.49
CA PRO A 67 9.06 -6.31 30.55
C PRO A 67 9.39 -5.59 31.86
N ARG A 68 8.31 -5.33 32.62
CA ARG A 68 8.27 -4.66 33.93
C ARG A 68 9.43 -5.09 34.84
N GLY A 69 10.20 -4.11 35.30
CA GLY A 69 11.21 -4.27 36.33
C GLY A 69 11.27 -3.03 37.23
N GLU A 70 11.03 -3.29 38.53
CA GLU A 70 11.51 -2.53 39.71
C GLU A 70 10.85 -1.19 40.10
N ALA A 71 10.17 -1.24 41.25
CA ALA A 71 10.28 -0.37 42.42
C ALA A 71 8.93 -0.40 43.17
N SER A 72 8.81 -0.60 44.47
CA SER A 72 9.79 -0.52 45.54
C SER A 72 9.16 -1.07 46.81
N SER A 73 9.98 -1.81 47.56
CA SER A 73 10.02 -2.01 49.01
C SER A 73 8.76 -1.76 49.85
N LEU A 74 8.33 -2.87 50.46
CA LEU A 74 7.55 -2.95 51.68
C LEU A 74 8.27 -2.20 52.81
N ASN A 75 7.62 -1.20 53.41
CA ASN A 75 7.90 -0.63 54.73
C ASN A 75 6.67 0.23 55.07
N GLY A 76 5.77 -0.08 56.00
CA GLY A 76 5.97 -0.49 57.39
C GLY A 76 5.63 0.72 58.27
N GLU A 77 4.39 0.83 58.75
CA GLU A 77 4.10 1.60 59.98
C GLU A 77 2.82 1.07 60.65
N SER A 78 2.96 0.83 61.95
CA SER A 78 1.95 0.39 62.91
C SER A 78 1.50 1.62 63.69
N HIS A 79 0.18 1.79 63.87
CA HIS A 79 -0.39 2.42 65.07
C HIS A 79 -1.87 2.08 65.23
#